data_AF-A0AAU5BSG2-F1
#
_entry.id   AF-A0AAU5BSG2-F1
#
_cell.length_a   1.000
_cell.length_b   1.000
_cell.length_c   1.000
_cell.angle_alpha   90.00
_cell.angle_beta   90.00
_cell.angle_gamma   90.00
#
_symmetry.space_group_name_H-M   'P 1'
#
loop_
_entity.id
_entity.type
_entity.pdbx_description
1 polymer ?
#
loop_
_entity_poly.entity_id
_entity_poly.type
_entity_poly.pdbx_seq_one_letter_code
_entity_poly.pdbx_strand_id
1 'polypeptide(L)'
;MTHTNFLEPAGGNGGKAQFNPEMAAQAFDLHGQGVFDKVLPVPGFRGAYGMVLGSVTEYDPVSDRPIMGEAVVTLHSVVGLDGQRVHVRVESRWPEPLYIRVQLMWFL
;
A
#
# COMPACT_ATOMS: atom_id res chain seq x y z
N MET A 1 -41.53 1.24 -39.08
CA MET A 1 -40.07 1.14 -38.88
C MET A 1 -39.77 1.44 -37.42
N THR A 2 -39.52 0.36 -36.68
CA THR A 2 -38.50 0.17 -35.63
C THR A 2 -38.14 1.32 -34.69
N HIS A 3 -38.52 1.11 -33.41
CA HIS A 3 -37.96 1.70 -32.20
C HIS A 3 -36.44 1.50 -32.09
N THR A 4 -35.72 2.46 -31.52
CA THR A 4 -34.77 2.18 -30.44
C THR A 4 -34.65 3.39 -29.50
N ASN A 5 -35.30 3.27 -28.34
CA ASN A 5 -34.95 4.04 -27.14
C ASN A 5 -33.53 3.64 -26.74
N PHE A 6 -32.59 4.58 -26.67
CA PHE A 6 -31.34 4.35 -25.96
C PHE A 6 -31.62 4.45 -24.46
N LEU A 7 -31.33 3.34 -23.79
CA LEU A 7 -31.48 3.12 -22.36
C LEU A 7 -30.63 4.12 -21.57
N GLU A 8 -31.28 4.91 -20.72
CA GLU A 8 -30.60 5.51 -19.57
C GLU A 8 -30.12 4.35 -18.67
N PRO A 9 -28.86 4.34 -18.19
CA PRO A 9 -28.45 3.35 -17.22
C PRO A 9 -29.27 3.53 -15.93
N ALA A 10 -30.04 2.49 -15.65
CA ALA A 10 -30.86 2.33 -14.47
C ALA A 10 -30.04 2.46 -13.17
N GLY A 11 -30.74 2.84 -12.11
CA GLY A 11 -30.21 3.12 -10.77
C GLY A 11 -29.16 2.14 -10.27
N GLY A 12 -28.00 2.69 -9.91
CA GLY A 12 -27.16 2.12 -8.87
C GLY A 12 -27.60 2.74 -7.55
N ASN A 13 -28.09 1.93 -6.62
CA ASN A 13 -28.18 2.30 -5.21
C ASN A 13 -26.79 2.73 -4.73
N GLY A 14 -26.49 4.04 -4.79
CA GLY A 14 -25.30 4.62 -4.22
C GLY A 14 -25.38 4.52 -2.71
N GLY A 15 -24.95 3.38 -2.16
CA GLY A 15 -24.70 3.26 -0.74
C GLY A 15 -23.81 4.42 -0.33
N LYS A 16 -24.26 5.21 0.66
CA LYS A 16 -23.44 6.31 1.19
C LYS A 16 -22.13 5.68 1.68
N ALA A 17 -21.00 6.02 1.06
CA ALA A 17 -19.69 5.68 1.58
C ALA A 17 -19.56 6.36 2.95
N GLN A 18 -19.85 5.63 4.03
CA GLN A 18 -19.63 6.12 5.37
C GLN A 18 -18.22 5.71 5.78
N PHE A 19 -17.27 6.56 5.44
CA PHE A 19 -15.90 6.45 5.91
C PHE A 19 -15.81 7.09 7.30
N ASN A 20 -15.71 6.29 8.36
CA ASN A 20 -15.04 6.77 9.57
C ASN A 20 -14.52 5.64 10.47
N PRO A 21 -13.35 5.07 10.14
CA PRO A 21 -12.53 4.42 11.15
C PRO A 21 -11.31 5.31 11.38
N GLU A 22 -10.95 5.53 12.65
CA GLU A 22 -9.69 6.18 12.99
C GLU A 22 -8.57 5.46 12.24
N MET A 23 -7.90 6.17 11.34
CA MET A 23 -6.82 5.63 10.53
C MET A 23 -5.49 5.98 11.14
N ALA A 24 -4.56 5.04 11.07
CA ALA A 24 -3.16 5.27 11.37
C ALA A 24 -2.32 4.99 10.13
N ALA A 25 -1.18 5.68 10.04
CA ALA A 25 -0.20 5.46 8.99
C ALA A 25 1.22 5.55 9.56
N GLN A 26 2.13 4.74 9.02
CA GLN A 26 3.53 4.73 9.42
C GLN A 26 4.42 4.40 8.22
N ALA A 27 5.57 5.08 8.15
CA ALA A 27 6.60 4.86 7.14
C ALA A 27 7.77 4.05 7.72
N PHE A 28 8.35 3.20 6.89
CA PHE A 28 9.50 2.36 7.20
C PHE A 28 10.52 2.46 6.09
N ASP A 29 11.73 2.90 6.45
CA ASP A 29 12.84 3.03 5.51
C ASP A 29 13.62 1.72 5.45
N LEU A 30 13.77 1.20 4.23
CA LEU A 30 14.49 -0.03 3.95
C LEU A 30 15.61 0.28 2.95
N HIS A 31 16.75 -0.37 3.15
CA HIS A 31 17.92 -0.23 2.28
C HIS A 31 18.48 -1.62 1.95
N GLY A 32 18.82 -1.83 0.69
CA GLY A 32 19.30 -3.11 0.20
C GLY A 32 19.05 -3.31 -1.29
N GLN A 33 19.19 -4.54 -1.75
CA GLN A 33 19.09 -4.91 -3.17
C GLN A 33 18.18 -6.12 -3.33
N GLY A 34 17.45 -6.19 -4.46
CA GLY A 34 16.65 -7.36 -4.79
C GLY A 34 15.36 -7.40 -3.97
N VAL A 35 15.31 -8.24 -2.95
CA VAL A 35 14.09 -8.51 -2.17
C VAL A 35 14.18 -7.90 -0.79
N PHE A 36 13.16 -7.13 -0.42
CA PHE A 36 12.92 -6.61 0.92
C PHE A 36 11.76 -7.38 1.55
N ASP A 37 12.09 -8.30 2.45
CA ASP A 37 11.13 -9.16 3.13
C ASP A 37 11.19 -8.86 4.65
N LYS A 38 10.14 -8.24 5.18
CA LYS A 38 10.13 -7.67 6.55
C LYS A 38 8.80 -7.84 7.26
N VAL A 39 8.88 -8.13 8.56
CA VAL A 39 7.75 -8.03 9.48
C VAL A 39 7.85 -6.70 10.23
N LEU A 40 6.86 -5.83 10.04
CA LEU A 40 6.85 -4.46 10.53
C LEU A 40 5.82 -4.31 11.67
N PRO A 41 6.17 -3.62 12.78
CA PRO A 41 5.24 -3.36 13.87
C PRO A 41 4.26 -2.24 13.46
N VAL A 42 2.96 -2.46 13.68
CA VAL A 42 1.90 -1.48 13.39
C VAL A 42 0.99 -1.34 14.62
N PRO A 43 1.37 -0.47 15.59
CA PRO A 43 0.60 -0.27 16.80
C PRO A 43 -0.87 0.07 16.53
N GLY A 44 -1.78 -0.56 17.27
CA GLY A 44 -3.23 -0.40 17.11
C GLY A 44 -3.85 -1.23 15.97
N PHE A 45 -3.06 -1.92 15.14
CA PHE A 45 -3.60 -2.80 14.11
C PHE A 45 -4.27 -4.05 14.71
N ARG A 46 -5.55 -4.30 14.38
CA ARG A 46 -6.40 -5.31 15.03
C ARG A 46 -6.19 -6.76 14.57
N GLY A 47 -5.10 -7.08 13.90
CA GLY A 47 -4.68 -8.46 13.64
C GLY A 47 -4.89 -8.94 12.21
N ALA A 48 -4.75 -10.25 11.99
CA ALA A 48 -4.53 -10.84 10.67
C ALA A 48 -5.66 -10.61 9.64
N TYR A 49 -6.88 -10.35 10.10
CA TYR A 49 -8.04 -10.11 9.24
C TYR A 49 -8.35 -8.62 9.02
N GLY A 50 -7.52 -7.72 9.57
CA GLY A 50 -7.66 -6.29 9.39
C GLY A 50 -7.25 -5.84 7.98
N MET A 51 -7.85 -4.75 7.50
CA MET A 51 -7.44 -4.13 6.24
C MET A 51 -6.18 -3.28 6.46
N VAL A 52 -5.16 -3.55 5.67
CA VAL A 52 -3.92 -2.76 5.58
C VAL A 52 -3.66 -2.44 4.11
N LEU A 53 -3.29 -1.19 3.86
CA LEU A 53 -2.88 -0.68 2.56
C LEU A 53 -1.40 -0.36 2.64
N GLY A 54 -0.66 -0.69 1.58
CA GLY A 54 0.77 -0.41 1.48
C GLY A 54 1.09 0.35 0.20
N SER A 55 2.02 1.29 0.30
CA SER A 55 2.70 1.89 -0.84
C SER A 55 4.21 1.77 -0.66
N VAL A 56 4.92 1.85 -1.78
CA VAL A 56 6.38 1.86 -1.80
C VAL A 56 6.85 3.00 -2.70
N THR A 57 7.87 3.71 -2.24
CA THR A 57 8.45 4.86 -2.94
C THR A 57 9.97 4.80 -2.80
N GLU A 58 10.69 5.08 -3.87
CA GLU A 58 12.12 5.33 -3.79
C GLU A 58 12.36 6.73 -3.24
N TYR A 59 13.37 6.90 -2.38
CA TYR A 59 13.70 8.20 -1.80
C TYR A 59 15.21 8.43 -1.75
N ASP A 60 15.61 9.69 -1.79
CA ASP A 60 17.00 10.08 -1.58
C ASP A 60 17.28 10.21 -0.06
N PRO A 61 18.21 9.43 0.51
CA PRO A 61 18.50 9.46 1.95
C PRO A 61 19.16 10.77 2.41
N VAL A 62 19.74 11.57 1.49
CA VAL A 62 20.38 12.85 1.83
C VAL A 62 19.34 13.95 1.95
N SER A 63 18.42 14.05 0.99
CA SER A 63 17.37 15.07 0.99
C SER A 63 16.06 14.66 1.66
N ASP A 64 15.90 13.37 1.98
CA ASP A 64 14.69 12.74 2.51
C ASP A 64 13.43 12.97 1.64
N ARG A 65 13.65 13.07 0.32
CA ARG A 65 12.57 13.35 -0.66
C ARG A 65 12.29 12.13 -1.53
N PRO A 66 11.01 11.91 -1.90
CA PRO A 66 10.67 10.90 -2.89
C PRO A 66 11.32 11.26 -4.23
N ILE A 67 11.82 10.25 -4.92
CA ILE A 67 12.42 10.38 -6.25
C ILE A 67 11.74 9.44 -7.23
N MET A 68 11.87 9.76 -8.52
CA MET A 68 11.52 8.85 -9.60
C MET A 68 12.83 8.34 -10.19
N GLY A 69 13.36 7.26 -9.64
CA GLY A 69 14.50 6.56 -10.23
C GLY A 69 14.10 5.63 -11.36
N GLU A 70 15.09 4.96 -11.93
CA GLU A 70 14.90 4.01 -13.05
C GLU A 70 14.54 2.60 -12.57
N ALA A 71 14.69 2.33 -11.27
CA ALA A 71 14.42 1.03 -10.70
C ALA A 71 12.92 0.68 -10.73
N VAL A 72 12.59 -0.46 -11.31
CA VAL A 72 11.24 -1.04 -11.19
C VAL A 72 11.11 -1.67 -9.81
N VAL A 73 10.30 -1.05 -8.96
CA VAL A 73 9.99 -1.52 -7.60
C VAL A 73 8.54 -2.03 -7.54
N THR A 74 8.36 -3.26 -7.06
CA THR A 74 7.06 -3.93 -6.97
C THR A 74 6.78 -4.34 -5.54
N LEU A 75 5.65 -3.87 -4.99
CA LEU A 75 5.10 -4.35 -3.72
C LEU A 75 4.28 -5.63 -3.98
N HIS A 76 4.82 -6.79 -3.62
CA HIS A 76 4.19 -8.08 -3.92
C HIS A 76 3.12 -8.48 -2.92
N SER A 77 3.39 -8.28 -1.63
CA SER A 77 2.48 -8.71 -0.57
C SER A 77 2.49 -7.75 0.60
N VAL A 78 1.31 -7.48 1.12
CA VAL A 78 1.05 -6.80 2.39
C VAL A 78 0.06 -7.67 3.14
N VAL A 79 0.54 -8.35 4.18
CA VAL A 79 -0.24 -9.37 4.90
C VAL A 79 -0.31 -8.98 6.37
N GLY A 80 -1.50 -8.70 6.87
CA GLY A 80 -1.73 -8.52 8.30
C GLY A 80 -1.43 -9.79 9.07
N LEU A 81 -0.81 -9.65 10.25
CA LEU A 81 -0.53 -10.73 11.19
C LEU A 81 -1.11 -10.38 12.56
N ASP A 82 -1.32 -11.41 13.39
CA ASP A 82 -1.65 -11.19 14.79
C ASP A 82 -0.51 -10.57 15.58
N GLY A 83 -0.89 -9.88 16.66
CA GLY A 83 0.04 -9.18 17.53
C GLY A 83 0.55 -7.87 16.94
N GLN A 84 -0.32 -7.12 16.22
CA GLN A 84 -0.02 -5.77 15.72
C GLN A 84 1.18 -5.73 14.76
N ARG A 85 1.19 -6.64 13.78
CA ARG A 85 2.29 -6.78 12.81
C ARG A 85 1.75 -6.91 11.40
N VAL A 86 2.55 -6.48 10.43
CA VAL A 86 2.29 -6.67 9.00
C VAL A 86 3.55 -7.21 8.34
N HIS A 87 3.40 -8.28 7.57
CA HIS A 87 4.45 -8.80 6.71
C HIS A 87 4.39 -8.11 5.35
N VAL A 88 5.50 -7.52 4.94
CA VAL A 88 5.66 -6.85 3.65
C VAL A 88 6.75 -7.54 2.83
N ARG A 89 6.47 -7.73 1.54
CA ARG A 89 7.47 -8.15 0.55
C ARG A 89 7.50 -7.17 -0.61
N VAL A 90 8.65 -6.56 -0.83
CA VAL A 90 8.96 -5.71 -1.99
C VAL A 90 10.07 -6.38 -2.80
N GLU A 91 9.99 -6.32 -4.11
CA GLU A 91 11.06 -6.71 -5.02
C GLU A 91 11.48 -5.51 -5.88
N SER A 92 12.78 -5.34 -6.05
CA SER A 92 13.40 -4.49 -7.04
C SER A 92 14.28 -5.35 -7.95
N ARG A 93 14.12 -5.19 -9.26
CA ARG A 93 14.99 -5.85 -10.26
C ARG A 93 16.18 -4.98 -10.64
N TRP A 94 16.68 -4.19 -9.69
CA TRP A 94 17.81 -3.29 -9.89
C TRP A 94 19.13 -3.93 -9.44
N PRO A 95 20.23 -3.75 -10.18
CA PRO A 95 21.53 -4.34 -9.86
C PRO A 95 22.25 -3.65 -8.70
N GLU A 96 21.79 -2.48 -8.27
CA GLU A 96 22.41 -1.69 -7.20
C GLU A 96 21.50 -1.60 -5.97
N PRO A 97 22.05 -1.32 -4.77
CA PRO A 97 21.25 -1.03 -3.59
C PRO A 97 20.37 0.20 -3.79
N LEU A 98 19.15 0.14 -3.23
CA LEU A 98 18.18 1.22 -3.25
C LEU A 98 17.76 1.59 -1.84
N TYR A 99 17.36 2.84 -1.67
CA TYR A 99 16.66 3.34 -0.50
C TYR A 99 15.18 3.45 -0.83
N ILE A 100 14.37 2.60 -0.20
CA ILE A 100 12.92 2.59 -0.38
C ILE A 100 12.22 2.89 0.93
N ARG A 101 11.08 3.56 0.84
CA ARG A 101 10.18 3.82 1.94
C ARG A 101 8.90 3.06 1.70
N VAL A 102 8.56 2.17 2.64
CA VAL A 102 7.27 1.48 2.68
C VAL A 102 6.36 2.29 3.60
N GLN A 103 5.22 2.76 3.09
CA GLN A 103 4.19 3.39 3.91
C GLN A 103 3.04 2.42 4.08
N LEU A 104 2.67 2.16 5.33
CA LEU A 104 1.51 1.34 5.70
C LEU A 104 0.41 2.25 6.24
N MET A 105 -0.83 1.99 5.82
CA MET A 105 -2.03 2.65 6.31
C MET A 105 -3.04 1.59 6.74
N TRP A 106 -3.61 1.75 7.94
CA TRP A 106 -4.54 0.78 8.51
C TRP A 106 -5.62 1.46 9.36
N PHE A 107 -6.65 0.69 9.70
CA PHE A 107 -7.74 1.10 10.55
C PHE A 107 -7.52 0.59 11.98
N LEU A 108 -7.85 1.45 12.96
CA LEU A 108 -7.67 1.21 14.38
C LEU A 108 -8.85 0.49 15.04
#